data_AF-A0A963JUU4-F1
#
_entry.id   AF-A0A963JUU4-F1
#
_cell.length_a   1.000
_cell.length_b   1.000
_cell.length_c   1.000
_cell.angle_alpha   90.00
_cell.angle_beta   90.00
_cell.angle_gamma   90.00
#
_symmetry.space_group_name_H-M   'P 1'
#
loop_
_entity.id
_entity.type
_entity.pdbx_description
1 polymer ?
#
loop_
_entity_poly.entity_id
_entity_poly.type
_entity_poly.pdbx_seq_one_letter_code
_entity_poly.pdbx_strand_id
1 'polypeptide(L)'
;MAEPAPDELSRLRAEIDRLDDAVVDLLLERIAVVRRIAEVKTNATGLALRPSREADLIRRLTARAAPALPPAALTRMWRELLAATTRLQTPFKVAVLDDPAQPHVTTLARDQFGTTTPLTMVETAYQGFRLIANGEAELLVVPAPTEDSYWWRQVTPTLIDSPLRVVGRLPFCPADTDDAAPVPG
;
A
#
# COMPACT_ATOMS: atom_id res chain seq x y z
N MET A 1 -22.66 -19.09 -31.79
CA MET A 1 -21.83 -19.49 -30.63
C MET A 1 -22.49 -20.72 -30.05
N ALA A 2 -21.88 -21.90 -30.18
CA ALA A 2 -22.41 -23.12 -29.58
C ALA A 2 -22.22 -23.03 -28.06
N GLU A 3 -23.25 -23.38 -27.31
CA GLU A 3 -23.22 -23.47 -25.84
C GLU A 3 -22.20 -24.56 -25.47
N PRO A 4 -21.19 -24.27 -24.61
CA PRO A 4 -20.18 -25.28 -24.27
C PRO A 4 -20.89 -26.46 -23.59
N ALA A 5 -20.54 -27.69 -23.99
CA ALA A 5 -21.11 -28.88 -23.39
C ALA A 5 -20.91 -28.82 -21.86
N PRO A 6 -21.91 -29.18 -21.03
CA PRO A 6 -21.84 -29.05 -19.57
C PRO A 6 -20.56 -29.63 -18.93
N ASP A 7 -19.94 -30.61 -19.60
CA ASP A 7 -18.68 -31.23 -19.21
C ASP A 7 -17.44 -30.32 -19.40
N GLU A 8 -17.35 -29.55 -20.48
CA GLU A 8 -16.20 -28.68 -20.78
C GLU A 8 -16.10 -27.52 -19.77
N LEU A 9 -17.23 -26.87 -19.50
CA LEU A 9 -17.28 -25.79 -18.50
C LEU A 9 -16.90 -26.31 -17.09
N SER A 10 -17.37 -27.50 -16.73
CA SER A 10 -17.05 -28.12 -15.44
C SER A 10 -15.56 -28.44 -15.33
N ARG A 11 -14.94 -28.94 -16.41
CA ARG A 11 -13.50 -29.19 -16.46
C ARG A 11 -12.66 -27.91 -16.34
N LEU A 12 -13.07 -26.84 -17.02
CA LEU A 12 -12.38 -25.54 -16.93
C LEU A 12 -12.45 -24.94 -15.52
N ARG A 13 -13.58 -25.11 -14.82
CA ARG A 13 -13.72 -24.68 -13.41
C ARG A 13 -12.80 -25.46 -12.49
N ALA A 14 -12.76 -26.78 -12.62
CA ALA A 14 -11.82 -27.61 -11.85
C ALA A 14 -10.35 -27.25 -12.12
N GLU A 15 -10.04 -26.80 -13.34
CA GLU A 15 -8.71 -26.28 -13.66
C GLU A 15 -8.42 -24.96 -12.95
N ILE A 16 -9.39 -24.04 -12.88
CA ILE A 16 -9.27 -22.79 -12.10
C ILE A 16 -9.07 -23.11 -10.62
N ASP A 17 -9.88 -24.00 -10.04
CA ASP A 17 -9.76 -24.37 -8.62
C ASP A 17 -8.34 -24.89 -8.30
N ARG A 18 -7.81 -25.77 -9.16
CA ARG A 18 -6.42 -26.27 -9.05
C ARG A 18 -5.38 -25.16 -9.13
N LEU A 19 -5.60 -24.16 -10.00
CA LEU A 19 -4.69 -23.02 -10.14
C LEU A 19 -4.77 -22.10 -8.91
N ASP A 20 -5.95 -21.89 -8.37
CA ASP A 20 -6.17 -21.08 -7.17
C ASP A 20 -5.53 -21.72 -5.94
N ASP A 21 -5.64 -23.04 -5.77
CA ASP A 21 -4.91 -23.78 -4.73
C ASP A 21 -3.40 -23.58 -4.87
N ALA A 22 -2.86 -23.71 -6.08
CA ALA A 22 -1.44 -23.47 -6.34
C ALA A 22 -1.01 -22.02 -6.08
N VAL A 23 -1.88 -21.03 -6.36
CA VAL A 23 -1.62 -19.63 -6.01
C VAL A 23 -1.54 -19.47 -4.49
N VAL A 24 -2.45 -20.07 -3.72
CA VAL A 24 -2.42 -20.04 -2.26
C VAL A 24 -1.14 -20.67 -1.72
N ASP A 25 -0.73 -21.84 -2.24
CA ASP A 25 0.52 -22.50 -1.84
C ASP A 25 1.75 -21.60 -2.09
N LEU A 26 1.83 -20.98 -3.27
CA LEU A 26 2.91 -20.03 -3.60
C LEU A 26 2.91 -18.80 -2.68
N LEU A 27 1.73 -18.33 -2.26
CA LEU A 27 1.63 -17.23 -1.29
C LEU A 27 2.12 -17.67 0.09
N LEU A 28 1.81 -18.88 0.54
CA LEU A 28 2.29 -19.44 1.81
C LEU A 28 3.81 -19.61 1.80
N GLU A 29 4.39 -20.13 0.70
CA GLU A 29 5.84 -20.20 0.52
C GLU A 29 6.48 -18.81 0.59
N ARG A 30 5.90 -17.82 -0.10
CA ARG A 30 6.36 -16.43 -0.06
C ARG A 30 6.32 -15.89 1.37
N ILE A 31 5.25 -16.14 2.12
CA ILE A 31 5.11 -15.70 3.52
C ILE A 31 6.18 -16.33 4.40
N ALA A 32 6.48 -17.62 4.22
CA ALA A 32 7.54 -18.31 4.96
C ALA A 32 8.90 -17.64 4.74
N VAL A 33 9.23 -17.27 3.49
CA VAL A 33 10.46 -16.54 3.17
C VAL A 33 10.46 -15.15 3.82
N VAL A 34 9.33 -14.42 3.78
CA VAL A 34 9.18 -13.12 4.42
C VAL A 34 9.41 -13.19 5.94
N ARG A 35 8.91 -14.24 6.60
CA ARG A 35 9.15 -14.48 8.04
C ARG A 35 10.62 -14.72 8.33
N ARG A 36 11.29 -15.57 7.55
CA ARG A 36 12.73 -15.81 7.68
C ARG A 36 13.56 -14.53 7.44
N ILE A 37 13.16 -13.67 6.51
CA ILE A 37 13.80 -12.36 6.32
C ILE A 37 13.65 -11.48 7.57
N ALA A 38 12.50 -11.52 8.25
CA ALA A 38 12.29 -10.78 9.49
C ALA A 38 13.19 -11.30 10.62
N GLU A 39 13.32 -12.63 10.75
CA GLU A 39 14.21 -13.27 11.73
C GLU A 39 15.67 -12.83 11.55
N VAL A 40 16.17 -12.78 10.32
CA VAL A 40 17.54 -12.32 10.02
C VAL A 40 17.72 -10.82 10.31
N LYS A 41 16.65 -10.04 10.24
CA LYS A 41 16.67 -8.58 10.44
C LYS A 41 16.31 -8.16 11.86
N THR A 42 16.42 -9.05 12.85
CA THR A 42 16.03 -8.80 14.26
C THR A 42 16.66 -7.54 14.89
N ASN A 43 17.79 -7.05 14.34
CA ASN A 43 18.46 -5.83 14.79
C ASN A 43 18.14 -4.56 13.95
N ALA A 44 17.27 -4.66 12.95
CA ALA A 44 16.85 -3.52 12.16
C ALA A 44 15.72 -2.78 12.90
N THR A 45 16.07 -1.69 13.58
CA THR A 45 15.09 -0.78 14.19
C THR A 45 14.22 -0.12 13.12
N GLY A 46 12.90 -0.19 13.27
CA GLY A 46 11.93 0.57 12.45
C GLY A 46 10.94 -0.29 11.67
N LEU A 47 9.97 0.38 11.03
CA LEU A 47 8.89 -0.23 10.27
C LEU A 47 9.42 -1.17 9.16
N ALA A 48 8.77 -2.31 8.93
CA ALA A 48 9.15 -3.28 7.88
C ALA A 48 8.90 -2.78 6.43
N LEU A 49 8.21 -1.65 6.27
CA LEU A 49 7.91 -1.02 4.99
C LEU A 49 9.19 -0.62 4.24
N ARG A 50 9.29 -0.96 2.95
CA ARG A 50 10.44 -0.58 2.10
C ARG A 50 9.92 -0.04 0.77
N PRO A 51 9.49 1.24 0.73
CA PRO A 51 8.80 1.81 -0.43
C PRO A 51 9.55 1.63 -1.75
N SER A 52 10.87 1.85 -1.77
CA SER A 52 11.69 1.65 -2.97
C SER A 52 11.69 0.20 -3.46
N ARG A 53 11.82 -0.77 -2.53
CA ARG A 53 11.85 -2.21 -2.87
C ARG A 53 10.49 -2.69 -3.39
N GLU A 54 9.41 -2.17 -2.82
CA GLU A 54 8.04 -2.43 -3.26
C GLU A 54 7.79 -1.83 -4.65
N ALA A 55 8.29 -0.62 -4.88
CA ALA A 55 8.22 0.03 -6.19
C ALA A 55 8.92 -0.79 -7.28
N ASP A 56 10.12 -1.29 -7.00
CA ASP A 56 10.86 -2.18 -7.91
C ASP A 56 10.12 -3.48 -8.17
N LEU A 57 9.50 -4.05 -7.13
CA LEU A 57 8.72 -5.28 -7.25
C LEU A 57 7.53 -5.07 -8.17
N ILE A 58 6.72 -4.04 -7.92
CA ILE A 58 5.50 -3.76 -8.68
C ILE A 58 5.86 -3.48 -10.14
N ARG A 59 6.82 -2.60 -10.43
CA ARG A 59 7.28 -2.30 -11.80
C ARG A 59 7.71 -3.54 -12.57
N ARG A 60 8.49 -4.42 -11.93
CA ARG A 60 8.95 -5.67 -12.56
C ARG A 60 7.80 -6.62 -12.88
N LEU A 61 6.81 -6.71 -11.99
CA LEU A 61 5.69 -7.63 -12.16
C LEU A 61 4.66 -7.12 -13.17
N THR A 62 4.37 -5.82 -13.17
CA THR A 62 3.46 -5.21 -14.15
C THR A 62 4.03 -5.34 -15.56
N ALA A 63 5.33 -5.11 -15.73
CA ALA A 63 6.02 -5.33 -17.01
C ALA A 63 5.97 -6.79 -17.49
N ARG A 64 5.95 -7.76 -16.57
CA ARG A 64 5.85 -9.19 -16.91
C ARG A 64 4.43 -9.65 -17.25
N ALA A 65 3.42 -9.08 -16.60
CA ALA A 65 2.03 -9.51 -16.72
C ALA A 65 1.30 -8.86 -17.90
N ALA A 66 1.79 -7.72 -18.40
CA ALA A 66 1.21 -7.04 -19.55
C ALA A 66 1.38 -7.85 -20.86
N PRO A 67 0.39 -7.84 -21.77
CA PRO A 67 -0.92 -7.20 -21.66
C PRO A 67 -2.01 -8.10 -21.05
N ALA A 68 -1.68 -9.33 -20.63
CA ALA A 68 -2.66 -10.31 -20.15
C ALA A 68 -3.37 -9.88 -18.86
N LEU A 69 -2.72 -9.07 -18.02
CA LEU A 69 -3.33 -8.45 -16.84
C LEU A 69 -3.01 -6.94 -16.81
N PRO A 70 -4.02 -6.06 -16.65
CA PRO A 70 -3.79 -4.62 -16.58
C PRO A 70 -2.83 -4.24 -15.44
N PRO A 71 -1.86 -3.33 -15.66
CA PRO A 71 -0.92 -2.89 -14.64
C PRO A 71 -1.59 -2.38 -13.36
N ALA A 72 -2.71 -1.66 -13.49
CA ALA A 72 -3.50 -1.18 -12.35
C ALA A 72 -4.04 -2.32 -11.50
N ALA A 73 -4.62 -3.36 -12.12
CA ALA A 73 -5.18 -4.52 -11.43
C ALA A 73 -4.10 -5.31 -10.68
N LEU A 74 -2.98 -5.62 -11.33
CA LEU A 74 -1.86 -6.30 -10.69
C LEU A 74 -1.29 -5.48 -9.52
N THR A 75 -1.19 -4.15 -9.69
CA THR A 75 -0.72 -3.26 -8.63
C THR A 75 -1.60 -3.33 -7.39
N ARG A 76 -2.93 -3.34 -7.56
CA ARG A 76 -3.89 -3.48 -6.45
C ARG A 76 -3.73 -4.79 -5.71
N MET A 77 -3.67 -5.92 -6.44
CA MET A 77 -3.46 -7.24 -5.85
C MET A 77 -2.16 -7.30 -5.05
N TRP A 78 -1.07 -6.78 -5.61
CA TRP A 78 0.23 -6.79 -4.94
C TRP A 78 0.31 -5.83 -3.76
N ARG A 79 -0.39 -4.69 -3.80
CA ARG A 79 -0.45 -3.74 -2.68
C ARG A 79 -1.13 -4.37 -1.47
N GLU A 80 -2.24 -5.06 -1.65
CA GLU A 80 -2.90 -5.79 -0.55
C GLU A 80 -2.01 -6.91 0.01
N LEU A 81 -1.37 -7.70 -0.86
CA LEU A 81 -0.42 -8.73 -0.42
C LEU A 81 0.75 -8.14 0.38
N LEU A 82 1.32 -7.02 -0.08
CA LEU A 82 2.42 -6.33 0.60
C LEU A 82 1.98 -5.74 1.94
N ALA A 83 0.81 -5.11 2.00
CA ALA A 83 0.24 -4.60 3.24
C ALA A 83 0.05 -5.72 4.27
N ALA A 84 -0.61 -6.82 3.88
CA ALA A 84 -0.83 -7.97 4.74
C ALA A 84 0.49 -8.57 5.26
N THR A 85 1.47 -8.77 4.37
CA THR A 85 2.76 -9.35 4.77
C THR A 85 3.63 -8.42 5.60
N THR A 86 3.58 -7.11 5.37
CA THR A 86 4.27 -6.12 6.22
C THR A 86 3.72 -6.14 7.63
N ARG A 87 2.38 -6.20 7.77
CA ARG A 87 1.69 -6.25 9.06
C ARG A 87 1.99 -7.52 9.85
N LEU A 88 2.19 -8.66 9.17
CA LEU A 88 2.64 -9.91 9.81
C LEU A 88 4.05 -9.81 10.39
N GLN A 89 4.93 -9.01 9.78
CA GLN A 89 6.28 -8.80 10.29
C GLN A 89 6.32 -7.80 11.44
N THR A 90 5.61 -6.69 11.31
CA THR A 90 5.54 -5.64 12.33
C THR A 90 4.15 -5.01 12.26
N PRO A 91 3.29 -5.19 13.27
CA PRO A 91 2.04 -4.45 13.35
C PRO A 91 2.33 -2.95 13.30
N PHE A 92 1.56 -2.22 12.51
CA PHE A 92 1.66 -0.78 12.40
C PHE A 92 0.27 -0.16 12.24
N LYS A 93 0.18 1.11 12.60
CA LYS A 93 -1.00 1.97 12.53
C LYS A 93 -0.65 3.18 11.68
N VAL A 94 -1.63 3.64 10.93
CA VAL A 94 -1.49 4.78 10.04
C VAL A 94 -2.47 5.86 10.49
N ALA A 95 -1.96 7.03 10.86
CA ALA A 95 -2.77 8.21 11.04
C ALA A 95 -3.06 8.85 9.68
N VAL A 96 -4.26 9.38 9.49
CA VAL A 96 -4.67 10.04 8.24
C VAL A 96 -5.30 11.38 8.59
N LEU A 97 -4.75 12.46 8.03
CA LEU A 97 -5.35 13.77 8.16
C LEU A 97 -6.65 13.82 7.34
N ASP A 98 -7.76 13.99 8.05
CA ASP A 98 -9.07 14.23 7.45
C ASP A 98 -9.16 15.69 7.02
N ASP A 99 -8.93 15.94 5.74
CA ASP A 99 -9.05 17.26 5.13
C ASP A 99 -10.32 17.30 4.27
N PRO A 100 -11.37 18.04 4.67
CA PRO A 100 -12.60 18.16 3.90
C PRO A 100 -12.38 18.70 2.48
N ALA A 101 -11.31 19.46 2.23
CA ALA A 101 -10.96 19.93 0.89
C ALA A 101 -10.34 18.83 0.02
N GLN A 102 -9.82 17.76 0.63
CA GLN A 102 -9.17 16.63 -0.05
C GLN A 102 -9.68 15.28 0.49
N PRO A 103 -10.98 14.96 0.31
CA PRO A 103 -11.59 13.76 0.91
C PRO A 103 -11.02 12.43 0.38
N HIS A 104 -10.29 12.47 -0.73
CA HIS A 104 -9.68 11.29 -1.37
C HIS A 104 -8.43 10.78 -0.62
N VAL A 105 -7.88 11.52 0.34
CA VAL A 105 -6.68 11.14 1.09
C VAL A 105 -6.87 9.80 1.83
N THR A 106 -8.05 9.57 2.41
CA THR A 106 -8.39 8.31 3.09
C THR A 106 -8.40 7.13 2.12
N THR A 107 -8.95 7.33 0.92
CA THR A 107 -8.95 6.31 -0.14
C THR A 107 -7.51 5.99 -0.57
N LEU A 108 -6.68 7.02 -0.77
CA LEU A 108 -5.26 6.81 -1.09
C LEU A 108 -4.48 6.09 0.01
N ALA A 109 -4.80 6.34 1.28
CA ALA A 109 -4.21 5.61 2.40
C ALA A 109 -4.60 4.12 2.37
N ARG A 110 -5.88 3.81 2.11
CA ARG A 110 -6.36 2.42 1.96
C ARG A 110 -5.70 1.73 0.79
N ASP A 111 -5.60 2.43 -0.33
CA ASP A 111 -4.96 1.97 -1.54
C ASP A 111 -3.50 1.56 -1.36
N GLN A 112 -2.78 2.26 -0.48
CA GLN A 112 -1.37 2.02 -0.20
C GLN A 112 -1.15 0.96 0.89
N PHE A 113 -1.90 1.07 2.00
CA PHE A 113 -1.66 0.30 3.22
C PHE A 113 -2.66 -0.85 3.41
N GLY A 114 -3.53 -1.08 2.44
CA GLY A 114 -4.51 -2.15 2.43
C GLY A 114 -5.75 -1.85 3.28
N THR A 115 -6.77 -2.65 3.03
CA THR A 115 -8.08 -2.55 3.70
C THR A 115 -8.06 -2.99 5.16
N THR A 116 -7.11 -3.85 5.56
CA THR A 116 -7.05 -4.46 6.90
C THR A 116 -6.16 -3.71 7.90
N THR A 117 -5.38 -2.72 7.44
CA THR A 117 -4.52 -1.92 8.31
C THR A 117 -5.37 -0.93 9.12
N PRO A 118 -5.17 -0.82 10.45
CA PRO A 118 -5.85 0.19 11.26
C PRO A 118 -5.50 1.60 10.79
N LEU A 119 -6.54 2.40 10.48
CA LEU A 119 -6.40 3.82 10.20
C LEU A 119 -6.99 4.62 11.36
N THR A 120 -6.27 5.65 11.80
CA THR A 120 -6.76 6.63 12.78
C THR A 120 -6.93 7.96 12.08
N MET A 121 -8.18 8.42 11.95
CA MET A 121 -8.47 9.74 11.39
C MET A 121 -8.09 10.80 12.43
N VAL A 122 -7.44 11.86 11.97
CA VAL A 122 -7.12 13.05 12.78
C VAL A 122 -7.63 14.29 12.08
N GLU A 123 -8.10 15.28 12.85
CA GLU A 123 -8.66 16.52 12.31
C GLU A 123 -7.57 17.56 12.00
N THR A 124 -6.40 17.41 12.61
CA THR A 124 -5.27 18.35 12.45
C THR A 124 -3.96 17.61 12.28
N ALA A 125 -3.04 18.21 11.52
CA ALA A 125 -1.70 17.62 11.36
C ALA A 125 -0.95 17.59 12.68
N TYR A 126 -1.16 18.57 13.56
CA TYR A 126 -0.61 18.55 14.92
C TYR A 126 -0.99 17.28 15.70
N GLN A 127 -2.27 16.88 15.68
CA GLN A 127 -2.72 15.61 16.28
C GLN A 127 -2.01 14.41 15.64
N GLY A 128 -1.91 14.39 14.32
CA GLY A 128 -1.18 13.35 13.58
C GLY A 128 0.29 13.23 14.03
N PHE A 129 1.01 14.34 14.11
CA PHE A 129 2.41 14.34 14.57
C PHE A 129 2.55 13.91 16.03
N ARG A 130 1.60 14.29 16.90
CA ARG A 130 1.56 13.83 18.30
C ARG A 130 1.43 12.32 18.40
N LEU A 131 0.61 11.68 17.56
CA LEU A 131 0.50 10.21 17.52
C LEU A 131 1.84 9.56 17.13
N ILE A 132 2.55 10.12 16.13
CA ILE A 132 3.88 9.63 15.75
C ILE A 132 4.89 9.79 16.88
N ALA A 133 4.95 10.99 17.48
CA ALA A 133 5.91 11.31 18.54
C ALA A 133 5.69 10.44 19.80
N ASN A 134 4.45 10.06 20.09
CA ASN A 134 4.08 9.17 21.19
C ASN A 134 4.25 7.67 20.88
N GLY A 135 4.56 7.30 19.63
CA GLY A 135 4.58 5.90 19.20
C GLY A 135 3.19 5.25 19.12
N GLU A 136 2.13 6.05 19.01
CA GLU A 136 0.75 5.58 18.84
C GLU A 136 0.41 5.29 17.37
N ALA A 137 1.21 5.82 16.45
CA ALA A 137 1.21 5.49 15.03
C ALA A 137 2.63 5.52 14.45
N GLU A 138 2.89 4.75 13.41
CA GLU A 138 4.19 4.67 12.75
C GLU A 138 4.24 5.52 11.48
N LEU A 139 3.08 5.83 10.90
CA LEU A 139 2.95 6.60 9.66
C LEU A 139 1.83 7.62 9.77
N LEU A 140 2.04 8.77 9.11
CA LEU A 140 1.04 9.82 8.95
C LEU A 140 0.87 10.10 7.45
N VAL A 141 -0.36 10.01 6.97
CA VAL A 141 -0.75 10.45 5.63
C VAL A 141 -1.34 11.85 5.74
N VAL A 142 -0.76 12.77 4.99
CA VAL A 142 -1.22 14.16 4.89
C VAL A 142 -1.58 14.49 3.44
N PRO A 143 -2.54 15.39 3.22
CA PRO A 143 -2.84 15.94 1.90
C PRO A 143 -1.61 16.60 1.28
N ALA A 144 -1.61 16.66 -0.05
CA ALA A 144 -0.61 17.43 -0.76
C ALA A 144 -0.74 18.91 -0.38
N PRO A 145 0.39 19.62 -0.22
CA PRO A 145 0.38 21.07 -0.04
C PRO A 145 -0.42 21.77 -1.13
N THR A 146 -1.31 22.68 -0.75
CA THR A 146 -2.03 23.59 -1.65
C THR A 146 -1.88 25.02 -1.16
N GLU A 147 -2.35 26.01 -1.92
CA GLU A 147 -2.34 27.42 -1.49
C GLU A 147 -3.20 27.67 -0.23
N ASP A 148 -4.15 26.78 0.08
CA ASP A 148 -5.04 26.90 1.24
C ASP A 148 -4.71 25.90 2.36
N SER A 149 -3.96 24.84 2.06
CA SER A 149 -3.56 23.84 3.04
C SER A 149 -2.18 24.19 3.58
N TYR A 150 -2.06 24.49 4.88
CA TYR A 150 -0.79 24.89 5.52
C TYR A 150 -0.40 23.96 6.66
N TRP A 151 -0.76 22.68 6.57
CA TRP A 151 -0.55 21.71 7.64
C TRP A 151 0.91 21.65 8.14
N TRP A 152 1.89 21.91 7.27
CA TRP A 152 3.31 21.91 7.62
C TRP A 152 3.69 23.01 8.60
N ARG A 153 2.93 24.12 8.67
CA ARG A 153 3.17 25.18 9.68
C ARG A 153 2.83 24.71 11.09
N GLN A 154 2.05 23.65 11.23
CA GLN A 154 1.72 23.03 12.52
C GLN A 154 2.83 22.10 13.02
N VAL A 155 3.87 21.85 12.21
CA VAL A 155 5.09 21.17 12.65
C VAL A 155 5.84 22.12 13.59
N THR A 156 5.82 21.81 14.88
CA THR A 156 6.47 22.62 15.92
C THR A 156 7.89 22.13 16.22
N PRO A 157 8.77 22.98 16.78
CA PRO A 157 10.10 22.58 17.22
C PRO A 157 10.12 21.38 18.18
N THR A 158 9.08 21.22 19.01
CA THR A 158 8.94 20.08 19.92
C THR A 158 8.76 18.74 19.20
N LEU A 159 8.39 18.77 17.91
CA LEU A 159 8.32 17.59 17.03
C LEU A 159 9.63 17.37 16.24
N ILE A 160 10.57 18.33 16.26
CA ILE A 160 11.86 18.27 15.54
C ILE A 160 12.83 17.28 16.19
N ASP A 161 12.69 17.03 17.49
CA ASP A 161 13.52 16.04 18.21
C ASP A 161 13.27 14.59 17.76
N SER A 162 12.18 14.34 17.02
CA SER A 162 11.92 13.06 16.36
C SER A 162 12.13 13.23 14.84
N PRO A 163 13.03 12.48 14.17
CA PRO A 163 13.33 12.70 12.77
C PRO A 163 12.19 12.19 11.89
N LEU A 164 11.16 13.02 11.71
CA LEU A 164 10.12 12.79 10.71
C LEU A 164 10.77 12.68 9.33
N ARG A 165 10.41 11.64 8.57
CA ARG A 165 10.93 11.40 7.22
C ARG A 165 9.76 11.17 6.28
N VAL A 166 9.81 11.82 5.12
CA VAL A 166 8.90 11.50 4.01
C VAL A 166 9.32 10.15 3.43
N VAL A 167 8.44 9.16 3.50
CA VAL A 167 8.72 7.79 3.02
C VAL A 167 8.17 7.51 1.62
N GLY A 168 7.28 8.36 1.11
CA GLY A 168 6.72 8.21 -0.23
C GLY A 168 5.64 9.24 -0.56
N ARG A 169 5.19 9.21 -1.82
CA ARG A 169 4.05 9.97 -2.36
C ARG A 169 2.96 9.01 -2.82
N LEU A 170 1.71 9.41 -2.66
CA LEU A 170 0.53 8.66 -3.10
C LEU A 170 -0.21 9.41 -4.23
N PRO A 171 -0.93 8.70 -5.14
CA PRO A 171 -0.87 7.24 -5.33
C PRO A 171 0.48 6.80 -5.90
N PHE A 172 0.85 5.53 -5.66
CA PHE A 172 2.10 4.97 -6.19
C PHE A 172 2.05 4.73 -7.71
N CYS A 173 0.94 4.18 -8.20
CA CYS A 173 0.63 4.08 -9.61
C CYS A 173 -0.56 5.01 -9.86
N PRO A 174 -0.50 5.93 -10.82
CA PRO A 174 -1.69 6.64 -11.26
C PRO A 174 -2.75 5.62 -11.64
N ALA A 175 -4.03 5.93 -11.39
CA ALA A 175 -5.09 5.18 -12.04
C ALA A 175 -4.87 5.28 -13.56
N ASP A 176 -5.30 4.26 -14.32
CA ASP A 176 -5.46 4.39 -15.77
C ASP A 176 -6.61 5.39 -16.00
N THR A 177 -6.33 6.68 -15.79
CA THR A 177 -7.07 7.76 -16.42
C THR A 177 -6.57 7.81 -17.85
N ASP A 178 -7.50 7.65 -18.79
CA ASP A 178 -7.37 7.97 -20.23
C ASP A 178 -7.03 9.46 -20.49
N ASP A 179 -6.48 10.15 -19.48
CA ASP A 179 -6.32 11.60 -19.40
C ASP A 179 -5.08 11.98 -18.55
N ALA A 180 -4.00 11.23 -18.72
CA ALA A 180 -2.69 11.64 -18.17
C ALA A 180 -2.09 12.74 -19.06
N ALA A 181 -2.46 13.99 -18.81
CA ALA A 181 -1.68 15.13 -19.29
C ALA A 181 -0.22 15.01 -18.77
N PRO A 182 0.79 15.28 -19.60
CA PRO A 182 2.18 15.06 -19.24
C PRO A 182 2.61 16.02 -18.12
N VAL A 183 3.25 15.47 -17.08
CA VAL A 183 3.93 16.24 -16.04
C VAL A 183 5.16 16.93 -16.68
N PRO A 184 5.34 18.25 -16.60
CA PRO A 184 6.56 18.91 -17.06
C PRO A 184 7.76 18.52 -16.18
N GLY A 185 8.90 18.25 -16.81
CA GLY A 185 10.15 17.80 -16.20
C GLY A 185 11.01 18.90 -15.59
#